data_AF-R6X7U8-F1
#
_entry.id   AF-R6X7U8-F1
#
_cell.length_a   1.000
_cell.length_b   1.000
_cell.length_c   1.000
_cell.angle_alpha   90.00
_cell.angle_beta   90.00
_cell.angle_gamma   90.00
#
_symmetry.space_group_name_H-M   'P 1'
#
loop_
_entity.id
_entity.type
_entity.pdbx_description
1 polymer ?
#
loop_
_entity_poly.entity_id
_entity_poly.type
_entity_poly.pdbx_seq_one_letter_code
_entity_poly.pdbx_strand_id
1 'polypeptide(L)'
;MIELHNRSTKLVLARPDVATPYYRGTRFDRSGIILSLESRGRKYVSQWFREYDPFNHDAVGGPAEEFSPIGYDNADPGGRFSEAWGRSAGEGC
;
A
#
# COMPACT_ATOMS: atom_id res chain seq x y z
N MET A 1 -9.27 13.41 -1.10
CA MET A 1 -9.95 12.14 -0.79
C MET A 1 -11.21 12.04 -1.64
N ILE A 2 -11.73 10.84 -1.89
CA ILE A 2 -12.98 10.59 -2.60
C ILE A 2 -13.94 9.92 -1.63
N GLU A 3 -15.17 10.41 -1.54
CA GLU A 3 -16.21 9.80 -0.70
C GLU A 3 -17.25 9.12 -1.58
N LEU A 4 -17.55 7.86 -1.26
CA LEU A 4 -18.59 7.07 -1.91
C LEU A 4 -19.52 6.51 -0.84
N HIS A 5 -20.83 6.58 -1.06
CA HIS A 5 -21.78 6.02 -0.13
C HIS A 5 -23.03 5.49 -0.83
N ASN A 6 -23.68 4.55 -0.16
CA ASN A 6 -25.04 4.11 -0.48
C ASN A 6 -25.84 4.01 0.84
N ARG A 7 -26.99 3.34 0.82
CA ARG A 7 -27.86 3.24 2.01
C ARG A 7 -27.19 2.58 3.21
N SER A 8 -26.27 1.64 3.00
CA SER A 8 -25.70 0.82 4.07
C SER A 8 -24.20 0.93 4.22
N THR A 9 -23.50 1.56 3.28
CA THR A 9 -22.04 1.59 3.20
C THR A 9 -21.55 3.02 2.99
N LYS A 10 -20.51 3.40 3.72
CA LYS A 10 -19.72 4.62 3.52
C LYS A 10 -18.25 4.25 3.34
N LEU A 11 -17.62 4.80 2.31
CA LEU A 11 -16.25 4.53 1.92
C LEU A 11 -15.53 5.86 1.65
N VAL A 12 -14.31 5.99 2.17
CA VAL A 12 -13.41 7.11 1.88
C VAL A 12 -12.11 6.58 1.30
N LEU A 13 -11.77 7.02 0.09
CA LEU A 13 -10.58 6.61 -0.67
C LEU A 13 -9.57 7.75 -0.74
N ALA A 14 -8.29 7.41 -0.80
CA ALA A 14 -7.27 8.36 -1.25
C ALA A 14 -7.52 8.71 -2.74
N ARG A 15 -7.22 9.96 -3.13
CA ARG A 15 -7.28 10.32 -4.55
C ARG A 15 -6.05 9.75 -5.27
N PRO A 16 -6.22 9.04 -6.39
CA PRO A 16 -5.09 8.52 -7.15
C PRO A 16 -4.36 9.62 -7.94
N ASP A 17 -5.07 10.67 -8.38
CA ASP A 17 -4.50 11.81 -9.11
C ASP A 17 -4.37 13.03 -8.19
N VAL A 18 -3.17 13.46 -7.85
CA VAL A 18 -2.96 14.81 -7.29
C VAL A 18 -1.46 15.11 -7.25
N ALA A 19 -1.12 16.36 -7.56
CA ALA A 19 0.20 16.95 -7.31
C ALA A 19 0.68 16.73 -5.85
N THR A 20 -0.27 16.50 -4.94
CA THR A 20 -0.06 16.32 -3.50
C THR A 20 -0.81 15.06 -3.03
N PRO A 21 -0.29 13.85 -3.28
CA PRO A 21 -0.98 12.62 -2.89
C PRO A 21 -1.00 12.46 -1.37
N TYR A 22 -1.93 11.62 -0.89
CA TYR A 22 -2.04 11.25 0.52
C TYR A 22 -0.72 10.59 0.94
N TYR A 23 -0.51 9.34 0.53
CA TYR A 23 0.78 8.70 0.73
C TYR A 23 1.77 9.13 -0.35
N ARG A 24 2.98 9.51 0.06
CA ARG A 24 4.09 9.99 -0.79
C ARG A 24 5.29 9.05 -0.78
N GLY A 25 5.26 8.00 0.03
CA GLY A 25 6.26 6.95 -0.01
C GLY A 25 6.11 6.07 -1.26
N THR A 26 7.09 5.18 -1.45
CA THR A 26 7.18 4.28 -2.60
C THR A 26 6.84 2.83 -2.28
N ARG A 27 6.55 2.50 -1.01
CA ARG A 27 6.31 1.12 -0.56
C ARG A 27 4.95 0.57 -0.96
N PHE A 28 3.93 1.40 -1.09
CA PHE A 28 2.55 0.94 -1.32
C PHE A 28 1.89 1.56 -2.55
N ASP A 29 1.05 0.79 -3.23
CA ASP A 29 0.16 1.31 -4.26
C ASP A 29 -0.89 2.24 -3.65
N ARG A 30 -0.87 3.49 -4.11
CA ARG A 30 -1.78 4.55 -3.67
C ARG A 30 -3.22 4.28 -4.09
N SER A 31 -3.44 3.49 -5.16
CA SER A 31 -4.79 3.17 -5.65
C SER A 31 -5.59 2.31 -4.66
N GLY A 32 -4.91 1.48 -3.88
CA GLY A 32 -5.50 0.60 -2.87
C GLY A 32 -5.73 1.25 -1.51
N ILE A 33 -5.40 2.54 -1.33
CA ILE A 33 -5.49 3.20 -0.03
C ILE A 33 -6.95 3.56 0.28
N ILE A 34 -7.49 2.85 1.28
CA ILE A 34 -8.81 3.09 1.86
C ILE A 34 -8.63 3.71 3.24
N LEU A 35 -9.21 4.89 3.45
CA LEU A 35 -9.06 5.65 4.70
C LEU A 35 -10.13 5.29 5.73
N SER A 36 -11.35 5.01 5.26
CA SER A 36 -12.40 4.44 6.11
C SER A 36 -13.39 3.63 5.29
N LEU A 37 -13.91 2.57 5.91
CA LEU A 37 -14.97 1.74 5.37
C LEU A 37 -15.89 1.33 6.52
N GLU A 38 -17.13 1.76 6.44
CA GLU A 38 -18.19 1.33 7.34
C GLU A 38 -19.32 0.71 6.52
N SER A 39 -19.85 -0.43 6.97
CA SER A 39 -21.06 -1.00 6.39
C SER A 39 -21.92 -1.67 7.45
N ARG A 40 -23.23 -1.38 7.42
CA ARG A 40 -24.24 -1.94 8.33
C ARG A 40 -23.85 -1.80 9.82
N GLY A 41 -23.33 -0.63 10.19
CA GLY A 41 -22.91 -0.31 11.56
C GLY A 41 -21.59 -0.95 12.00
N ARG A 42 -20.85 -1.60 11.09
CA ARG A 42 -19.53 -2.19 11.37
C ARG A 42 -18.44 -1.43 10.64
N LYS A 43 -17.37 -1.11 11.35
CA LYS A 43 -16.16 -0.50 10.78
C LYS A 43 -15.18 -1.61 10.38
N TYR A 44 -14.75 -1.59 9.13
CA TYR A 44 -13.79 -2.53 8.57
C TYR A 44 -12.41 -1.89 8.38
N VAL A 45 -12.40 -0.60 8.03
CA VAL A 45 -11.19 0.20 7.90
C VAL A 45 -11.37 1.46 8.71
N SER A 46 -10.36 1.80 9.52
CA SER A 46 -10.32 2.99 10.34
C SER A 46 -8.88 3.43 10.51
N GLN A 47 -8.69 4.73 10.72
CA GLN A 47 -7.39 5.27 11.10
C GLN A 47 -6.93 4.62 12.41
N TRP A 48 -5.70 4.12 12.42
CA TRP A 48 -5.11 3.41 13.57
C TRP A 48 -3.91 4.17 14.18
N PHE A 49 -3.47 5.25 13.53
CA PHE A 49 -2.40 6.14 13.98
C PHE A 49 -2.96 7.46 14.54
N ARG A 50 -2.15 8.19 15.33
CA ARG A 50 -2.57 9.45 15.96
C ARG A 50 -2.29 10.69 15.11
N GLU A 51 -1.09 10.76 14.53
CA GLU A 51 -0.64 11.89 13.71
C GLU A 51 -0.35 11.41 12.30
N TYR A 52 -0.71 12.24 11.32
CA TYR A 52 -0.56 11.92 9.91
C TYR A 52 0.75 12.48 9.36
N ASP A 53 1.56 11.60 8.77
CA ASP A 53 2.73 11.96 7.98
C ASP A 53 2.64 11.25 6.61
N PRO A 54 2.63 11.97 5.48
CA PRO A 54 2.52 11.38 4.15
C PRO A 54 3.69 10.45 3.77
N PHE A 55 4.83 10.51 4.46
CA PHE A 55 5.99 9.64 4.20
C PHE A 55 6.04 8.43 5.14
N ASN A 56 5.30 8.45 6.24
CA ASN A 56 5.24 7.34 7.16
C ASN A 56 4.44 6.17 6.56
N HIS A 57 5.07 4.99 6.52
CA HIS A 57 4.49 3.77 5.97
C HIS A 57 3.37 3.20 6.86
N ASP A 58 3.39 3.54 8.15
CA ASP A 58 2.33 3.21 9.11
C ASP A 58 1.11 4.14 8.99
N ALA A 59 1.21 5.24 8.22
CA ALA A 59 0.09 6.15 7.98
C ALA A 59 -0.80 5.72 6.80
N VAL A 60 -0.76 4.43 6.42
CA VAL A 60 -1.51 3.85 5.30
C VAL A 60 -2.60 2.90 5.80
N GLY A 61 -3.72 2.80 5.08
CA GLY A 61 -4.83 1.92 5.39
C GLY A 61 -5.45 1.30 4.14
N GLY A 62 -6.24 0.23 4.34
CA GLY A 62 -6.84 -0.54 3.24
C GLY A 62 -5.92 -1.66 2.72
N PRO A 63 -6.38 -2.43 1.72
CA PRO A 63 -5.59 -3.47 1.07
C PRO A 63 -4.62 -2.85 0.05
N ALA A 64 -3.84 -1.87 0.50
CA ALA A 64 -2.83 -1.24 -0.34
C ALA A 64 -1.71 -2.25 -0.59
N GLU A 65 -1.56 -2.65 -1.86
CA GLU A 65 -0.54 -3.60 -2.28
C GLU A 65 0.87 -3.05 -1.98
N GLU A 66 1.78 -3.91 -1.54
CA GLU A 66 3.16 -3.54 -1.29
C GLU A 66 4.02 -3.76 -2.54
N PHE A 67 4.84 -2.77 -2.89
CA PHE A 67 5.92 -2.94 -3.85
C PHE A 67 7.16 -3.47 -3.14
N SER A 68 7.42 -4.76 -3.27
CA SER A 68 8.64 -5.39 -2.76
C SER A 68 9.80 -5.24 -3.75
N PRO A 69 11.05 -5.09 -3.29
CA PRO A 69 12.22 -5.16 -4.15
C PRO A 69 12.28 -6.53 -4.85
N ILE A 70 12.21 -6.52 -6.18
CA ILE A 70 12.24 -7.73 -7.01
C ILE A 70 13.68 -8.25 -7.26
N GLY A 71 14.67 -7.70 -6.56
CA GLY A 71 16.07 -8.11 -6.67
C GLY A 71 16.76 -7.74 -7.98
N TYR A 72 16.20 -6.82 -8.78
CA TYR A 72 16.75 -6.43 -10.09
C TYR A 72 18.21 -5.95 -10.01
N ASP A 73 18.55 -5.14 -9.01
CA ASP A 73 19.91 -4.58 -8.85
C ASP A 73 20.98 -5.65 -8.59
N ASN A 74 20.57 -6.86 -8.18
CA ASN A 74 21.45 -7.99 -7.92
C ASN A 74 21.41 -9.04 -9.05
N ALA A 75 20.68 -8.79 -10.13
CA ALA A 75 20.61 -9.71 -11.27
C ALA A 75 21.75 -9.41 -12.26
N ASP A 76 22.40 -10.46 -12.75
CA ASP A 76 23.36 -10.34 -13.85
C ASP A 76 22.69 -9.84 -15.14
N PRO A 77 23.43 -9.19 -16.06
CA PRO A 77 22.90 -8.81 -17.37
C PRO A 77 22.32 -10.03 -18.12
N GLY A 78 21.02 -9.99 -18.42
CA GLY A 78 20.29 -11.10 -19.04
C GLY A 78 19.76 -12.17 -18.06
N GLY A 79 20.01 -12.01 -16.76
CA GLY A 79 19.49 -12.85 -15.69
C GLY A 79 18.01 -12.59 -15.38
N ARG A 80 17.37 -13.55 -14.68
CA ARG A 80 16.00 -13.40 -14.18
C ARG A 80 16.00 -12.71 -12.82
N PHE A 81 14.98 -11.90 -12.56
CA PHE A 81 14.71 -11.30 -11.26
C PHE A 81 13.35 -11.78 -10.75
N SER A 82 13.20 -11.87 -9.44
CA SER A 82 11.97 -12.25 -8.75
C SER A 82 12.02 -11.67 -7.35
N GLU A 83 10.85 -11.39 -6.75
CA GLU A 83 10.77 -10.98 -5.34
C GLU A 83 11.71 -11.82 -4.48
N ALA A 84 12.60 -11.13 -3.77
CA ALA A 84 13.64 -11.77 -2.97
C ALA A 84 13.00 -12.41 -1.73
N TRP A 85 12.34 -13.56 -1.91
CA TRP A 85 11.88 -14.36 -0.80
C TRP A 85 13.07 -15.15 -0.25
N GLY A 86 13.71 -14.61 0.79
CA GLY A 86 14.54 -15.34 1.75
C GLY A 86 15.54 -16.34 1.17
N ARG A 87 16.22 -16.05 0.05
CA ARG A 87 17.34 -16.88 -0.38
C ARG A 87 18.54 -16.57 0.50
N SER A 88 18.71 -17.39 1.54
CA SER A 88 20.04 -17.66 2.08
C SER A 88 20.89 -18.15 0.90
N ALA A 89 21.89 -17.36 0.54
CA ALA A 89 22.91 -17.77 -0.41
C ALA A 89 23.70 -18.92 0.22
N GLY A 90 23.29 -20.15 -0.11
CA GLY A 90 23.96 -21.36 0.27
C GLY A 90 23.49 -22.45 -0.67
N GLU A 91 24.30 -22.70 -1.70
CA GLU A 91 24.60 -24.03 -2.26
C GLU A 91 25.32 -23.82 -3.61
N GLY A 92 26.64 -23.88 -3.54
CA GLY A 92 27.46 -24.24 -4.70
C GLY A 92 27.28 -25.72 -4.99
N CYS A 93 27.25 -26.05 -6.28
CA CYS A 93 27.50 -27.39 -6.79
C CYS A 93 28.77 -27.33 -7.66
#